data_AF-A0A2P7U2S8-F1
#
_entry.id   AF-A0A2P7U2S8-F1
#
_cell.length_a   1.000
_cell.length_b   1.000
_cell.length_c   1.000
_cell.angle_alpha   90.00
_cell.angle_beta   90.00
_cell.angle_gamma   90.00
#
_symmetry.space_group_name_H-M   'P 1'
#
loop_
_entity.id
_entity.type
_entity.pdbx_description
1 polymer ?
#
loop_
_entity_poly.entity_id
_entity_poly.type
_entity_poly.pdbx_seq_one_letter_code
_entity_poly.pdbx_strand_id
1 'polypeptide(L)'
;MDFTNLIEKLCQPDPLVVRAWRIEELNTAIQYYKNFLFLKKKYITVMPIIVPSLEVDKIWHHHILDTRQYHSGCMNIFGYYFHHYPYFGMRSESDRNNLIDCFELSQQLYELEFGQRMKAIWDY
;
A
#
# COMPACT_ATOMS: atom_id res chain seq x y z
N MET A 1 7.41 12.00 1.88
CA MET A 1 7.98 11.10 0.87
C MET A 1 7.79 11.75 -0.48
N ASP A 2 8.77 11.64 -1.36
CA ASP A 2 8.73 12.15 -2.74
C ASP A 2 8.60 10.96 -3.71
N PHE A 3 7.57 10.99 -4.55
CA PHE A 3 7.22 9.94 -5.52
C PHE A 3 7.42 10.37 -6.97
N THR A 4 8.07 11.51 -7.22
CA THR A 4 8.20 12.09 -8.57
C THR A 4 8.75 11.08 -9.58
N ASN A 5 9.90 10.46 -9.28
CA ASN A 5 10.52 9.46 -10.16
C ASN A 5 9.66 8.19 -10.33
N LEU A 6 8.91 7.79 -9.30
CA LEU A 6 8.02 6.63 -9.35
C LEU A 6 6.83 6.93 -10.28
N ILE A 7 6.28 8.14 -10.21
CA ILE A 7 5.20 8.60 -11.10
C ILE A 7 5.67 8.65 -12.55
N GLU A 8 6.82 9.26 -12.80
CA GLU A 8 7.42 9.33 -14.14
C GLU A 8 7.62 7.93 -14.73
N LYS A 9 8.15 6.99 -13.95
CA LYS A 9 8.39 5.62 -14.40
C LYS A 9 7.10 4.86 -14.70
N LEU A 10 6.12 4.89 -13.81
CA LEU A 10 4.93 4.03 -13.90
C LEU A 10 3.87 4.52 -14.87
N CYS A 11 3.95 5.78 -15.31
CA CYS A 11 3.05 6.35 -16.31
C CYS A 11 3.60 6.29 -17.75
N GLN A 12 4.76 5.67 -17.98
CA GLN A 12 5.37 5.54 -19.30
C GLN A 12 5.44 4.07 -19.77
N PRO A 13 5.49 3.81 -21.08
CA PRO A 13 5.81 2.47 -21.59
C PRO A 13 7.21 2.05 -21.15
N ASP A 14 7.30 0.96 -20.38
CA ASP A 14 8.55 0.36 -19.93
C ASP A 14 8.42 -1.16 -20.10
N PRO A 15 9.36 -1.86 -20.76
CA PRO A 15 9.29 -3.31 -20.97
C PRO A 15 9.25 -4.13 -19.66
N LEU A 16 9.66 -3.54 -18.53
CA LEU A 16 9.58 -4.14 -17.20
C LEU A 16 8.25 -3.83 -16.49
N VAL A 17 7.41 -2.97 -17.07
CA VAL A 17 6.10 -2.60 -16.54
C VAL A 17 5.03 -3.23 -17.44
N VAL A 18 4.33 -4.23 -16.91
CA VAL A 18 3.29 -4.98 -17.64
C VAL A 18 2.19 -4.06 -18.17
N ARG A 19 1.89 -2.97 -17.45
CA ARG A 19 0.90 -1.96 -17.85
C ARG A 19 1.22 -0.61 -17.23
N ALA A 20 1.25 0.44 -18.05
CA ALA A 20 1.40 1.82 -17.58
C ALA A 20 0.11 2.30 -16.87
N TRP A 21 0.29 3.02 -15.75
CA TRP A 21 -0.79 3.63 -14.99
C TRP A 21 -1.21 4.95 -15.63
N ARG A 22 -2.50 5.29 -15.59
CA ARG A 22 -2.91 6.69 -15.79
C ARG A 22 -2.51 7.52 -14.58
N ILE A 23 -2.22 8.81 -14.79
CA ILE A 23 -1.75 9.70 -13.72
C ILE A 23 -2.79 9.77 -12.58
N GLU A 24 -4.07 9.81 -12.90
CA GLU A 24 -5.16 9.89 -11.93
C GLU A 24 -5.29 8.62 -11.09
N GLU A 25 -5.14 7.46 -11.73
CA GLU A 25 -5.13 6.14 -11.09
C GLU A 25 -3.95 6.04 -10.12
N LEU A 26 -2.75 6.42 -10.58
CA LEU A 26 -1.54 6.36 -9.78
C LEU A 26 -1.59 7.33 -8.59
N ASN A 27 -2.09 8.55 -8.78
CA ASN A 27 -2.27 9.52 -7.71
C ASN A 27 -3.24 9.00 -6.64
N THR A 28 -4.34 8.35 -7.05
CA THR A 28 -5.29 7.73 -6.12
C THR A 28 -4.61 6.61 -5.33
N ALA A 29 -3.89 5.71 -6.00
CA ALA A 29 -3.15 4.62 -5.36
C ALA A 29 -2.07 5.13 -4.38
N ILE A 30 -1.33 6.18 -4.75
CA ILE A 30 -0.34 6.84 -3.89
C ILE A 30 -1.03 7.45 -2.66
N GLN A 31 -2.20 8.07 -2.81
CA GLN A 31 -2.93 8.61 -1.67
C GLN A 31 -3.40 7.49 -0.73
N TYR A 32 -3.90 6.37 -1.27
CA TYR A 32 -4.24 5.19 -0.47
C TYR A 32 -3.02 4.63 0.26
N TYR A 33 -1.85 4.60 -0.39
CA TYR A 33 -0.60 4.17 0.25
C TYR A 33 -0.16 5.09 1.39
N LYS A 34 -0.22 6.41 1.20
CA LYS A 34 0.06 7.38 2.28
C LYS A 34 -0.87 7.17 3.47
N ASN A 35 -2.16 6.99 3.20
CA ASN A 35 -3.19 6.75 4.21
C ASN A 35 -2.96 5.41 4.94
N PHE A 36 -2.57 4.36 4.22
CA PHE A 36 -2.20 3.07 4.80
C PHE A 36 -1.01 3.20 5.77
N LEU A 37 0.04 3.96 5.41
CA LEU A 37 1.18 4.21 6.30
C LEU A 37 0.78 5.00 7.55
N PHE A 38 -0.13 5.96 7.41
CA PHE A 38 -0.72 6.69 8.53
C PHE A 38 -1.46 5.72 9.48
N LEU A 39 -2.35 4.88 8.94
CA LEU A 39 -3.08 3.88 9.74
C LEU A 39 -2.11 2.94 10.45
N LYS A 40 -1.11 2.42 9.73
CA LYS A 40 -0.05 1.59 10.31
C LYS A 40 0.67 2.28 11.46
N LYS A 41 1.01 3.57 11.35
CA LYS A 41 1.68 4.32 12.42
C LYS A 41 0.76 4.58 13.61
N LYS A 42 -0.48 5.03 13.35
CA LYS A 42 -1.44 5.43 14.38
C LYS A 42 -1.93 4.25 15.23
N TYR A 43 -2.16 3.10 14.59
CA TYR A 43 -2.83 1.97 15.21
C TYR A 43 -1.91 0.80 15.57
N ILE A 44 -0.58 0.90 15.38
CA ILE A 44 0.35 -0.22 15.56
C ILE A 44 0.24 -0.91 16.93
N THR A 45 -0.10 -0.16 17.99
CA THR A 45 -0.19 -0.67 19.36
C THR A 45 -1.52 -1.34 19.69
N VAL A 46 -2.57 -1.08 18.92
CA VAL A 46 -3.94 -1.56 19.20
C VAL A 46 -4.45 -2.54 18.14
N MET A 47 -3.99 -2.40 16.89
CA MET A 47 -4.35 -3.28 15.78
C MET A 47 -3.14 -3.47 14.86
N PRO A 48 -2.29 -4.48 15.11
CA PRO A 48 -1.05 -4.66 14.35
C PRO A 48 -1.30 -5.13 12.90
N ILE A 49 -2.42 -5.81 12.66
CA ILE A 49 -2.75 -6.43 11.36
C ILE A 49 -3.70 -5.52 10.57
N ILE A 50 -3.15 -4.41 10.07
CA ILE A 50 -3.73 -3.64 8.96
C ILE A 50 -3.08 -4.13 7.66
N VAL A 51 -3.87 -4.53 6.68
CA VAL A 51 -3.39 -5.08 5.40
C VAL A 51 -3.63 -4.08 4.25
N PRO A 52 -2.76 -4.04 3.22
CA PRO A 52 -2.92 -3.13 2.10
C PRO A 52 -4.04 -3.59 1.14
N SER A 53 -4.62 -2.67 0.37
CA SER A 53 -5.34 -3.03 -0.87
C SER A 53 -4.35 -3.45 -1.95
N LEU A 54 -4.85 -4.03 -3.06
CA LEU A 54 -4.01 -4.42 -4.20
C LEU A 54 -3.23 -3.24 -4.78
N GLU A 55 -3.85 -2.07 -4.88
CA GLU A 55 -3.22 -0.84 -5.37
C GLU A 55 -2.15 -0.34 -4.39
N VAL A 56 -2.48 -0.32 -3.10
CA VAL A 56 -1.52 0.04 -2.03
C VAL A 56 -0.30 -0.88 -2.08
N ASP A 57 -0.52 -2.19 -2.21
CA ASP A 57 0.54 -3.19 -2.24
C ASP A 57 1.44 -3.01 -3.47
N LYS A 58 0.84 -2.77 -4.64
CA LYS A 58 1.58 -2.45 -5.88
C LYS A 58 2.44 -1.21 -5.72
N ILE A 59 1.92 -0.11 -5.17
CA ILE A 59 2.73 1.10 -4.93
C ILE A 59 3.85 0.80 -3.94
N TRP A 60 3.56 0.04 -2.89
CA TRP A 60 4.55 -0.31 -1.88
C TRP A 60 5.70 -1.14 -2.47
N HIS A 61 5.42 -2.14 -3.31
CA HIS A 61 6.45 -2.91 -4.01
C HIS A 61 7.36 -2.02 -4.85
N HIS A 62 6.81 -1.10 -5.62
CA HIS A 62 7.61 -0.17 -6.44
C HIS A 62 8.42 0.79 -5.57
N HIS A 63 7.85 1.29 -4.48
CA HIS A 63 8.55 2.21 -3.59
C HIS A 63 9.74 1.54 -2.90
N ILE A 64 9.61 0.28 -2.46
CA ILE A 64 10.73 -0.48 -1.84
C ILE A 64 11.94 -0.59 -2.78
N LEU A 65 11.72 -0.65 -4.10
CA LEU A 65 12.81 -0.74 -5.08
C LEU A 65 13.65 0.55 -5.14
N ASP A 66 13.07 1.72 -4.84
CA ASP A 66 13.85 2.92 -4.54
C ASP A 66 14.30 2.87 -3.07
N THR A 67 15.29 2.00 -2.82
CA THR A 67 15.75 1.67 -1.48
C THR A 67 16.16 2.88 -0.64
N ARG A 68 16.69 3.96 -1.27
CA ARG A 68 17.10 5.18 -0.58
C ARG A 68 15.88 5.99 -0.13
N GLN A 69 14.95 6.25 -1.04
CA GLN A 69 13.71 6.96 -0.71
C GLN A 69 12.87 6.18 0.29
N TYR A 70 12.75 4.86 0.10
CA TYR A 70 12.01 3.98 1.00
C TYR A 70 12.59 4.01 2.40
N HIS A 71 13.90 3.77 2.54
CA HIS A 71 14.57 3.78 3.84
C HIS A 71 14.40 5.14 4.55
N SER A 72 14.63 6.25 3.83
CA SER A 72 14.42 7.60 4.37
C SER A 72 12.98 7.82 4.85
N GLY A 73 11.99 7.43 4.03
CA GLY A 73 10.57 7.51 4.38
C GLY A 73 10.22 6.68 5.61
N CYS A 74 10.74 5.46 5.71
CA CYS A 74 10.54 4.59 6.87
C CYS A 74 11.09 5.21 8.15
N MET A 75 12.32 5.72 8.12
CA MET A 75 12.93 6.39 9.28
C MET A 75 12.14 7.62 9.71
N ASN A 76 11.66 8.42 8.75
CA ASN A 76 10.90 9.64 9.05
C ASN A 76 9.50 9.36 9.64
N ILE A 77 8.82 8.31 9.19
CA ILE A 77 7.44 7.98 9.63
C ILE A 77 7.46 7.09 10.87
N PHE A 78 8.27 6.02 10.85
CA PHE A 78 8.25 4.97 11.85
C PHE A 78 9.41 5.06 12.84
N GLY A 79 10.55 5.63 12.44
CA GLY A 79 11.79 5.60 13.22
C GLY A 79 12.61 4.32 13.04
N TYR A 80 12.17 3.43 12.14
CA TYR A 80 12.82 2.15 11.83
C TYR A 80 12.45 1.71 10.40
N TYR A 81 13.17 0.73 9.85
CA TYR A 81 12.84 0.16 8.55
C TYR A 81 11.53 -0.61 8.60
N PHE A 82 10.51 -0.14 7.86
CA PHE A 82 9.21 -0.79 7.85
C PHE A 82 9.26 -2.01 6.92
N HIS A 83 9.24 -3.21 7.49
CA HIS A 83 9.36 -4.44 6.70
C HIS A 83 8.03 -4.81 6.04
N HIS A 84 8.11 -5.23 4.78
CA HIS A 84 6.98 -5.78 4.03
C HIS A 84 7.01 -7.32 4.10
N TYR A 85 5.85 -7.94 4.37
CA TYR A 85 5.66 -9.39 4.36
C TYR A 85 4.56 -9.75 3.34
N PRO A 86 4.93 -10.20 2.12
CA PRO A 86 4.00 -10.34 0.99
C PRO A 86 3.20 -11.64 0.98
N TYR A 87 3.36 -12.53 1.96
CA TYR A 87 2.84 -13.90 1.88
C TYR A 87 1.63 -14.17 2.78
N PHE A 88 1.03 -13.14 3.38
CA PHE A 88 -0.16 -13.30 4.20
C PHE A 88 -1.36 -13.68 3.32
N GLY A 89 -2.04 -14.77 3.64
CA GLY A 89 -3.15 -15.32 2.86
C GLY A 89 -2.77 -16.46 1.90
N MET A 90 -1.49 -16.80 1.77
CA MET A 90 -1.00 -17.80 0.80
C MET A 90 -0.80 -19.21 1.39
N ARG A 91 -0.86 -19.38 2.71
CA ARG A 91 -0.41 -20.62 3.38
C ARG A 91 -1.48 -21.71 3.42
N SER A 92 -2.75 -21.33 3.50
CA SER A 92 -3.88 -22.24 3.59
C SER A 92 -5.19 -21.48 3.30
N GLU A 93 -6.30 -22.21 3.17
CA GLU A 93 -7.61 -21.57 3.05
C GLU A 93 -8.00 -20.75 4.28
N SER A 94 -7.63 -21.21 5.48
CA SER A 94 -7.84 -20.43 6.71
C SER A 94 -7.02 -19.14 6.70
N ASP A 95 -5.76 -19.18 6.23
CA ASP A 95 -4.93 -17.98 6.10
C ASP A 95 -5.54 -16.99 5.10
N ARG A 96 -6.09 -17.50 3.99
CA ARG A 96 -6.82 -16.69 3.00
C ARG A 96 -8.06 -16.03 3.58
N ASN A 97 -8.85 -16.74 4.38
CA ASN A 97 -10.03 -16.17 5.04
C ASN A 97 -9.62 -15.10 6.07
N ASN A 98 -8.54 -15.34 6.83
CA ASN A 98 -8.00 -14.33 7.75
C ASN A 98 -7.56 -13.05 7.02
N LEU A 99 -6.98 -13.17 5.82
CA LEU A 99 -6.64 -12.01 4.99
C LEU A 99 -7.89 -11.20 4.61
N ILE A 100 -8.98 -11.88 4.22
CA ILE A 100 -10.26 -11.24 3.86
C ILE A 100 -10.82 -10.48 5.07
N ASP A 101 -10.87 -11.10 6.24
CA ASP A 101 -11.38 -10.48 7.47
C ASP A 101 -10.52 -9.27 7.88
N CYS A 102 -9.19 -9.40 7.82
CA CYS A 102 -8.28 -8.29 8.10
C CYS A 102 -8.41 -7.15 7.08
N PHE A 103 -8.70 -7.47 5.82
CA PHE A 103 -8.92 -6.46 4.78
C PHE A 103 -10.20 -5.67 5.03
N GLU A 104 -11.29 -6.34 5.44
CA GLU A 104 -12.52 -5.67 5.84
C GLU A 104 -12.31 -4.74 7.05
N LEU A 105 -11.59 -5.20 8.08
CA LEU A 105 -11.21 -4.34 9.21
C LEU A 105 -10.36 -3.14 8.78
N SER A 106 -9.44 -3.35 7.83
CA SER A 106 -8.61 -2.27 7.27
C SER A 106 -9.45 -1.24 6.51
N GLN A 107 -10.47 -1.69 5.76
CA GLN A 107 -11.44 -0.80 5.10
C GLN A 107 -12.28 0.00 6.09
N GLN A 108 -12.72 -0.61 7.19
CA GLN A 108 -13.48 0.08 8.25
C GLN A 108 -12.64 1.15 8.94
N LEU A 109 -11.38 0.86 9.28
CA LEU A 109 -10.47 1.87 9.83
C LEU A 109 -10.18 3.00 8.85
N TYR A 110 -10.00 2.65 7.57
CA TYR A 110 -9.80 3.63 6.53
C TYR A 110 -11.01 4.56 6.39
N GLU A 111 -12.23 4.00 6.38
CA GLU A 111 -13.47 4.75 6.33
C GLU A 111 -13.65 5.64 7.57
N LEU A 112 -13.30 5.14 8.75
CA LEU A 112 -13.32 5.92 10.00
C LEU A 112 -12.41 7.15 9.94
N GLU A 113 -11.19 7.02 9.42
CA GLU A 113 -10.20 8.11 9.38
C GLU A 113 -10.40 9.06 8.21
N PHE A 114 -10.91 8.57 7.07
CA PHE A 114 -10.92 9.32 5.81
C PHE A 114 -12.32 9.51 5.20
N GLY A 115 -13.37 9.03 5.87
CA GLY A 115 -14.78 9.26 5.50
C GLY A 115 -15.28 8.49 4.28
N GLN A 116 -14.48 7.57 3.74
CA GLN A 116 -14.85 6.72 2.60
C GLN A 116 -14.01 5.45 2.56
N ARG A 117 -14.51 4.38 1.95
CA ARG A 117 -13.74 3.17 1.67
C ARG A 117 -12.82 3.33 0.46
N MET A 118 -11.72 2.59 0.45
CA MET A 118 -10.88 2.45 -0.75
C MET A 118 -11.68 1.73 -1.84
N LYS A 119 -11.64 2.27 -3.05
CA LYS A 119 -12.26 1.65 -4.24
C LYS A 119 -11.19 0.95 -5.05
N ALA A 120 -11.54 -0.20 -5.64
CA ALA A 120 -10.67 -0.84 -6.62
C ALA A 120 -10.46 0.14 -7.79
N ILE A 121 -9.21 0.33 -8.18
CA ILE A 121 -8.87 1.18 -9.34
C ILE A 121 -9.02 0.38 -10.62
N TRP A 122 -8.78 -0.94 -10.54
CA TRP A 122 -8.89 -1.86 -11.66
C TRP A 122 -9.76 -3.05 -11.30
N ASP A 123 -10.60 -3.45 -12.25
CA ASP A 123 -11.25 -4.76 -12.22
C ASP A 123 -10.23 -5.82 -12.69
N TYR A 124 -10.17 -6.93 -11.95
CA TYR A 124 -9.32 -8.08 -12.27
C TYR A 124 -10.12 -9.23 -12.85
#